data_AF-A0A1V3GCE3-F1
#
_entry.id   AF-A0A1V3GCE3-F1
#
_cell.length_a   1.000
_cell.length_b   1.000
_cell.length_c   1.000
_cell.angle_alpha   90.00
_cell.angle_beta   90.00
_cell.angle_gamma   90.00
#
_symmetry.space_group_name_H-M   'P 1'
#
loop_
_entity.id
_entity.type
_entity.pdbx_description
1 polymer ?
#
loop_
_entity_poly.entity_id
_entity_poly.type
_entity_poly.pdbx_seq_one_letter_code
_entity_poly.pdbx_strand_id
1 'polypeptide(L)'
;MRKFYIISLLLWSVFYTITLYRFFQGTGYWNNTIMLSAVFYILAIILNKGFNKLLITIALSYVSFVLIFILDLLTGFPFEGQ
;
A
#
# COMPACT_ATOMS: atom_id res chain seq x y z
N MET A 1 9.08 0.36 21.91
CA MET A 1 8.27 -0.33 20.88
C MET A 1 7.19 0.55 20.27
N ARG A 2 6.34 1.24 21.04
CA ARG A 2 5.26 2.10 20.50
C ARG A 2 5.72 3.18 19.50
N LYS A 3 6.85 3.85 19.76
CA LYS A 3 7.42 4.85 18.84
C LYS A 3 7.79 4.25 17.48
N PHE A 4 8.43 3.07 17.48
CA PHE A 4 8.79 2.35 16.25
C PHE A 4 7.57 1.86 15.47
N TYR A 5 6.51 1.44 16.15
CA TYR A 5 5.25 1.08 15.51
C TYR A 5 4.65 2.26 14.75
N ILE A 6 4.59 3.45 15.38
CA ILE A 6 4.09 4.67 14.76
C ILE A 6 4.95 5.05 13.55
N ILE A 7 6.28 4.99 13.67
CA ILE A 7 7.20 5.26 12.55
C ILE A 7 6.95 4.29 11.40
N SER A 8 6.77 2.99 11.69
CA SER A 8 6.47 1.97 10.68
C SER A 8 5.16 2.27 9.95
N LEU A 9 4.12 2.69 10.67
CA LEU A 9 2.84 3.07 10.06
C LEU A 9 2.96 4.33 9.18
N LEU A 10 3.72 5.32 9.62
CA LEU A 10 3.95 6.55 8.84
C LEU A 10 4.71 6.23 7.55
N LEU A 11 5.77 5.42 7.64
CA LEU A 11 6.52 4.96 6.47
C LEU A 11 5.64 4.13 5.53
N TRP A 12 4.86 3.19 6.07
CA TRP A 12 3.86 2.45 5.28
C TRP A 12 2.93 3.40 4.52
N SER A 13 2.36 4.40 5.20
CA SER A 13 1.43 5.38 4.61
C SER A 13 2.08 6.18 3.48
N VAL A 14 3.33 6.63 3.66
CA VAL A 14 4.06 7.38 2.63
C VAL A 14 4.30 6.51 1.39
N PHE A 15 4.85 5.31 1.55
CA PHE A 15 5.13 4.42 0.42
C PHE A 15 3.85 3.92 -0.27
N TYR A 16 2.79 3.68 0.49
CA TYR A 16 1.50 3.29 -0.05
C TYR A 16 0.88 4.43 -0.88
N THR A 17 0.93 5.66 -0.37
CA THR A 17 0.43 6.85 -1.09
C THR A 17 1.21 7.10 -2.38
N ILE A 18 2.54 6.97 -2.36
CA ILE A 18 3.37 7.09 -3.58
C ILE A 18 3.00 6.00 -4.60
N THR A 19 2.74 4.77 -4.13
CA THR A 19 2.32 3.66 -4.98
C THR A 19 0.98 3.96 -5.66
N LEU A 20 -0.01 4.43 -4.90
CA LEU A 20 -1.30 4.84 -5.44
C LEU A 20 -1.16 6.00 -6.43
N TYR A 21 -0.40 7.03 -6.09
CA TYR A 21 -0.17 8.18 -6.96
C TYR A 21 0.42 7.75 -8.30
N ARG A 22 1.47 6.89 -8.29
CA ARG A 22 2.09 6.38 -9.52
C ARG A 22 1.15 5.49 -10.33
N PHE A 23 0.35 4.67 -9.65
CA PHE A 23 -0.69 3.85 -10.29
C PHE A 23 -1.69 4.72 -11.04
N PHE A 24 -2.23 5.77 -10.41
CA PHE A 24 -3.15 6.71 -11.05
C PHE A 24 -2.53 7.61 -12.12
N GLN A 25 -1.20 7.70 -12.20
CA GLN A 25 -0.52 8.41 -13.29
C GLN A 25 -0.12 7.50 -14.46
N GLY A 26 -0.38 6.19 -14.38
CA GLY A 26 0.08 5.24 -15.40
C GLY A 26 1.60 5.13 -15.53
N THR A 27 2.38 5.69 -14.59
CA THR A 27 3.86 5.82 -14.70
C THR A 27 4.63 4.53 -14.38
N GLY A 28 3.96 3.38 -14.42
CA GLY A 28 4.49 2.10 -13.99
C GLY A 28 4.56 1.99 -12.46
N TYR A 29 4.03 0.91 -11.91
CA TYR A 29 4.10 0.57 -10.50
C TYR A 29 5.48 -0.03 -10.21
N TRP A 30 6.48 0.82 -10.02
CA TRP A 30 7.84 0.36 -9.79
C TRP A 30 7.90 -0.50 -8.53
N ASN A 31 8.24 -1.77 -8.75
CA ASN A 31 8.31 -2.91 -7.82
C ASN A 31 8.79 -2.53 -6.40
N ASN A 32 9.73 -1.57 -6.32
CA ASN A 32 10.34 -1.13 -5.08
C ASN A 32 9.35 -0.43 -4.12
N THR A 33 8.40 0.37 -4.60
CA THR A 33 7.56 1.21 -3.71
C THR A 33 6.49 0.40 -3.00
N ILE A 34 5.83 -0.50 -3.73
CA ILE A 34 4.82 -1.40 -3.16
C ILE A 34 5.47 -2.44 -2.24
N MET A 35 6.65 -2.94 -2.61
CA MET A 35 7.41 -3.87 -1.78
C MET A 35 7.89 -3.21 -0.49
N LEU A 36 8.37 -1.96 -0.54
CA LEU A 36 8.71 -1.19 0.66
C LEU A 36 7.48 -0.95 1.55
N SER A 37 6.33 -0.60 0.97
CA SER A 37 5.08 -0.49 1.71
C SER A 37 4.72 -1.81 2.41
N ALA A 38 4.80 -2.95 1.70
CA ALA A 38 4.51 -4.26 2.27
C ALA A 38 5.47 -4.62 3.42
N VAL A 39 6.76 -4.27 3.30
CA VAL A 39 7.77 -4.46 4.36
C VAL A 39 7.40 -3.66 5.62
N PHE A 40 7.03 -2.38 5.48
CA PHE A 40 6.62 -1.57 6.64
C PHE A 40 5.30 -2.02 7.26
N TYR A 41 4.41 -2.62 6.48
CA TYR A 41 3.20 -3.25 6.99
C TYR A 41 3.53 -4.51 7.82
N ILE A 42 4.36 -5.42 7.32
CA ILE A 42 4.81 -6.61 8.06
C ILE A 42 5.53 -6.20 9.35
N LEU A 43 6.41 -5.20 9.27
CA LEU A 43 7.10 -4.65 10.43
C LEU A 43 6.10 -4.09 11.47
N ALA A 44 5.03 -3.44 11.02
CA ALA A 44 3.98 -2.94 11.91
C ALA A 44 3.21 -4.09 12.60
N ILE A 45 2.96 -5.22 11.92
CA ILE A 45 2.36 -6.41 12.54
C ILE A 45 3.27 -6.98 13.63
N ILE A 46 4.56 -7.14 13.32
CA ILE A 46 5.55 -7.68 14.27
C ILE A 46 5.66 -6.77 15.50
N LEU A 47 5.75 -5.46 15.30
CA LEU A 47 5.87 -4.48 16.39
C LEU A 47 4.59 -4.36 17.23
N ASN A 48 3.42 -4.55 16.62
CA ASN A 48 2.13 -4.59 17.33
C ASN A 48 1.86 -5.94 18.03
N LYS A 49 2.67 -6.96 17.76
CA LYS A 49 2.50 -8.34 18.28
C LYS A 49 1.13 -8.95 17.98
N GLY A 50 0.58 -8.66 16.80
CA GLY A 50 -0.70 -9.21 16.37
C GLY A 50 -1.49 -8.25 15.49
N PHE A 51 -2.70 -8.66 15.11
CA PHE A 51 -3.62 -7.86 14.31
C PHE A 51 -4.47 -6.95 15.21
N ASN A 52 -4.44 -5.65 14.95
CA ASN A 52 -5.39 -4.69 15.50
C ASN A 52 -6.31 -4.18 14.38
N LYS A 53 -7.36 -3.43 14.74
CA LYS A 53 -8.31 -2.88 13.77
C LYS A 53 -7.63 -2.08 12.65
N LEU A 54 -6.58 -1.33 12.98
CA LEU A 54 -5.83 -0.52 12.02
C LEU A 54 -5.05 -1.38 11.02
N LEU A 55 -4.39 -2.46 11.47
CA LEU A 55 -3.70 -3.40 10.58
C LEU A 55 -4.68 -4.14 9.66
N ILE A 56 -5.88 -4.46 10.14
CA ILE A 56 -6.96 -5.03 9.31
C ILE A 56 -7.37 -4.02 8.22
N THR A 57 -7.53 -2.75 8.57
CA THR A 57 -7.82 -1.69 7.58
C THR A 57 -6.71 -1.58 6.53
N ILE A 58 -5.44 -1.68 6.95
CA ILE A 58 -4.31 -1.70 6.01
C ILE A 58 -4.38 -2.92 5.10
N ALA A 59 -4.66 -4.12 5.63
CA ALA A 59 -4.84 -5.32 4.81
C ALA A 59 -5.93 -5.12 3.75
N LEU A 60 -7.07 -4.55 4.16
CA LEU A 60 -8.17 -4.25 3.25
C LEU A 60 -7.77 -3.26 2.15
N SER A 61 -6.94 -2.25 2.47
CA SER A 61 -6.43 -1.34 1.44
C SER A 61 -5.57 -2.05 0.38
N TYR A 62 -4.77 -3.05 0.76
CA TYR A 62 -4.05 -3.87 -0.21
C TYR A 62 -4.99 -4.72 -1.06
N VAL A 63 -6.01 -5.34 -0.46
CA VAL A 63 -7.02 -6.12 -1.20
C VAL A 63 -7.74 -5.22 -2.22
N SER A 64 -8.19 -4.03 -1.81
CA SER A 64 -8.82 -3.07 -2.70
C SER A 64 -7.89 -2.63 -3.83
N PHE A 65 -6.61 -2.38 -3.52
CA PHE A 65 -5.62 -2.04 -4.53
C PHE A 65 -5.45 -3.16 -5.57
N VAL A 66 -5.34 -4.41 -5.13
CA VAL A 66 -5.22 -5.57 -6.04
C VAL A 66 -6.47 -5.72 -6.91
N LEU A 67 -7.66 -5.51 -6.36
CA LEU A 67 -8.91 -5.56 -7.14
C LEU A 67 -8.94 -4.47 -8.21
N ILE A 68 -8.60 -3.23 -7.86
CA ILE A 68 -8.54 -2.11 -8.81
C ILE A 68 -7.47 -2.38 -9.88
N PHE A 69 -6.31 -2.88 -9.49
CA PHE A 69 -5.23 -3.26 -10.40
C PHE A 69 -5.65 -4.35 -11.40
N ILE A 70 -6.37 -5.37 -10.95
CA ILE A 70 -6.89 -6.42 -11.85
C ILE A 70 -7.93 -5.84 -12.80
N LEU A 71 -8.82 -4.97 -12.32
CA LEU A 71 -9.81 -4.31 -13.17
C LEU A 71 -9.12 -3.45 -14.24
N ASP A 72 -8.13 -2.66 -13.86
CA ASP A 72 -7.30 -1.86 -14.76
C ASP A 72 -6.68 -2.73 -15.88
N LEU A 73 -6.06 -3.85 -15.51
CA LEU A 73 -5.50 -4.82 -16.47
C LEU A 73 -6.55 -5.44 -17.41
N LEU A 74 -7.74 -5.78 -16.89
CA LEU A 74 -8.79 -6.46 -17.67
C LEU A 74 -9.55 -5.52 -18.60
N THR A 75 -9.75 -4.28 -18.16
CA THR A 75 -10.60 -3.31 -18.85
C THR A 75 -9.82 -2.27 -19.63
N GLY A 76 -8.50 -2.22 -19.44
CA GLY A 76 -7.64 -1.17 -20.01
C GLY A 76 -8.08 0.22 -19.57
N PHE A 77 -8.65 0.33 -18.37
CA PHE A 77 -9.22 1.59 -17.88
C PHE A 77 -8.11 2.65 -17.89
N PRO A 78 -8.24 3.72 -18.70
CA PRO A 78 -7.19 4.71 -18.75
C PRO A 78 -7.35 5.57 -17.50
N PHE A 79 -6.45 5.39 -16.53
CA PHE A 79 -5.98 6.51 -15.71
C PHE A 79 -5.00 7.38 -16.51
N GLU A 80 -5.10 7.40 -17.84
CA GLU A 80 -4.50 8.42 -18.68
C GLU A 80 -5.30 9.71 -18.45
N GLY A 81 -4.82 10.51 -17.51
CA GLY A 81 -5.11 11.94 -17.51
C GLY A 81 -4.67 12.50 -18.86
N GLN A 82 -5.64 13.08 -19.58
CA GLN A 82 -5.36 14.16 -20.54
C GLN A 82 -4.57 15.28 -19.86
#